data_AF-H0SG03-F1
#
_entry.id   AF-H0SG03-F1
#
_cell.length_a   1.000
_cell.length_b   1.000
_cell.length_c   1.000
_cell.angle_alpha   90.00
_cell.angle_beta   90.00
_cell.angle_gamma   90.00
#
_symmetry.space_group_name_H-M   'P 1'
#
loop_
_entity.id
_entity.type
_entity.pdbx_description
1 polymer ?
#
loop_
_entity_poly.entity_id
_entity_poly.type
_entity_poly.pdbx_seq_one_letter_code
_entity_poly.pdbx_strand_id
1 'polypeptide(L)'
;MSQELSADAASPSLVPLVMPPPPSAAEVLPLLIGTPLSEIERELIVQTLARCNGNRTHAARLLGMPVRTLRNKIRSYTADGIAVPAYSA
;
A
#
# COMPACT_ATOMS: atom_id res chain seq x y z
N MET A 1 7.46 -55.39 -32.98
CA MET A 1 7.27 -53.93 -33.09
C MET A 1 6.07 -53.55 -32.24
N SER A 2 6.30 -53.33 -30.95
CA SER A 2 5.31 -52.81 -30.00
C SER A 2 6.08 -51.97 -28.99
N GLN A 3 6.30 -50.71 -29.36
CA GLN A 3 6.50 -49.63 -28.40
C GLN A 3 5.11 -49.21 -27.91
N GLU A 4 5.00 -48.80 -26.65
CA GLU A 4 4.63 -47.43 -26.25
C GLU A 4 4.65 -47.40 -24.71
N LEU A 5 5.64 -46.74 -24.13
CA LEU A 5 5.70 -45.31 -23.77
C LEU A 5 5.22 -45.13 -22.32
N SER A 6 6.20 -45.12 -21.42
CA SER A 6 6.03 -44.70 -20.03
C SER A 6 5.69 -43.21 -20.02
N ALA A 7 4.43 -42.87 -19.77
CA ALA A 7 4.02 -41.52 -19.45
C ALA A 7 4.40 -41.22 -18.00
N ASP A 8 5.62 -40.72 -17.80
CA ASP A 8 6.04 -40.11 -16.54
C ASP A 8 5.24 -38.81 -16.38
N ALA A 9 4.11 -38.89 -15.66
CA ALA A 9 3.32 -37.74 -15.29
C ALA A 9 4.11 -36.94 -14.25
N ALA A 10 4.95 -36.02 -14.76
CA ALA A 10 5.60 -35.01 -13.95
C ALA A 10 4.54 -34.25 -13.14
N SER A 11 4.43 -34.62 -11.86
CA SER A 11 3.57 -33.94 -10.90
C SER A 11 4.06 -32.49 -10.79
N PRO A 12 3.23 -31.48 -11.05
CA PRO A 12 3.64 -30.10 -10.87
C PRO A 12 3.90 -29.88 -9.38
N SER A 13 5.18 -29.75 -9.03
CA SER A 13 5.62 -29.45 -7.68
C SER A 13 4.99 -28.13 -7.24
N LEU A 14 4.01 -28.22 -6.33
CA LEU A 14 3.38 -27.08 -5.69
C LEU A 14 4.44 -26.36 -4.86
N VAL A 15 5.06 -25.33 -5.44
CA VAL A 15 5.84 -24.37 -4.67
C VAL A 15 4.91 -23.75 -3.62
N PRO A 16 5.27 -23.72 -2.33
CA PRO A 16 4.44 -23.10 -1.32
C PRO A 16 4.31 -21.60 -1.65
N LEU A 17 3.09 -21.09 -1.69
CA LEU A 17 2.81 -19.65 -1.76
C LEU A 17 3.19 -19.01 -0.41
N VAL A 18 4.50 -18.88 -0.17
CA VAL A 18 5.01 -18.02 0.90
C VAL A 18 4.76 -16.59 0.44
N MET A 19 3.81 -15.92 1.08
CA MET A 19 3.68 -14.47 0.93
C MET A 19 4.95 -13.85 1.53
N PRO A 20 5.74 -13.11 0.73
CA PRO A 20 6.90 -12.44 1.29
C PRO A 20 6.45 -11.51 2.42
N PRO A 21 7.26 -11.35 3.48
CA PRO A 21 6.97 -10.37 4.51
C PRO A 21 6.84 -8.97 3.87
N PRO A 22 6.05 -8.06 4.46
CA PRO A 22 6.02 -6.69 3.98
C PRO A 22 7.44 -6.12 3.97
N PRO A 23 7.79 -5.30 2.96
CA PRO A 23 9.14 -4.77 2.84
C PRO A 23 9.49 -3.96 4.08
N SER A 24 10.73 -4.11 4.54
CA SER A 24 11.23 -3.33 5.65
C SER A 24 11.43 -1.87 5.24
N ALA A 25 11.47 -0.94 6.22
CA ALA A 25 11.75 0.45 5.90
C ALA A 25 13.11 0.61 5.18
N ALA A 26 14.11 -0.19 5.54
CA ALA A 26 15.44 -0.15 4.91
C ALA A 26 15.41 -0.52 3.42
N GLU A 27 14.50 -1.39 3.00
CA GLU A 27 14.31 -1.74 1.59
C GLU A 27 13.55 -0.66 0.82
N VAL A 28 12.63 0.04 1.48
CA VAL A 28 11.78 1.06 0.84
C VAL A 28 12.52 2.39 0.68
N LEU A 29 13.28 2.83 1.69
CA LEU A 29 13.90 4.16 1.71
C LEU A 29 14.75 4.52 0.48
N PRO A 30 15.60 3.62 -0.08
CA PRO A 30 16.36 3.92 -1.29
C PRO A 30 15.50 4.33 -2.50
N LEU A 31 14.26 3.82 -2.57
CA LEU A 31 13.32 4.12 -3.65
C LEU A 31 12.70 5.52 -3.54
N LEU A 32 12.75 6.15 -2.35
CA LEU A 32 12.16 7.46 -2.08
C LEU A 32 13.16 8.61 -2.23
N ILE A 33 14.46 8.32 -2.40
CA ILE A 33 15.51 9.34 -2.49
C ILE A 33 15.28 10.22 -3.73
N GLY A 34 15.27 11.54 -3.53
CA GLY A 34 14.99 12.52 -4.58
C GLY A 34 13.51 12.88 -4.73
N THR A 35 12.60 12.15 -4.07
CA THR A 35 11.18 12.51 -4.00
C THR A 35 10.96 13.57 -2.92
N PRO A 36 10.20 14.65 -3.18
CA PRO A 36 9.95 15.66 -2.18
C PRO A 36 9.14 15.08 -1.00
N LEU A 37 9.50 15.50 0.22
CA LEU A 37 8.84 14.99 1.43
C LEU A 37 7.32 15.26 1.42
N SER A 38 6.88 16.39 0.84
CA SER A 38 5.47 16.72 0.70
C SER A 38 4.69 15.73 -0.16
N GLU A 39 5.32 15.14 -1.17
CA GLU A 39 4.72 14.12 -2.03
C GLU A 39 4.64 12.78 -1.33
N ILE A 40 5.71 12.36 -0.65
CA ILE A 40 5.73 11.15 0.18
C ILE A 40 4.65 11.25 1.26
N GLU A 41 4.61 12.37 1.98
CA GLU A 41 3.61 12.62 3.04
C GLU A 41 2.19 12.58 2.48
N ARG A 42 1.94 13.25 1.36
CA ARG A 42 0.63 13.26 0.69
C ARG A 42 0.18 11.85 0.34
N GLU A 43 1.04 11.09 -0.33
CA GLU A 43 0.73 9.74 -0.77
C GLU A 43 0.44 8.81 0.42
N LEU A 44 1.27 8.88 1.46
CA LEU A 44 1.05 8.13 2.70
C LEU A 44 -0.29 8.48 3.37
N ILE A 45 -0.65 9.77 3.40
CA ILE A 45 -1.94 10.21 3.95
C ILE A 45 -3.11 9.65 3.12
N VAL A 46 -3.04 9.77 1.78
CA VAL A 46 -4.11 9.33 0.87
C VAL A 46 -4.31 7.82 0.96
N GLN A 47 -3.24 7.03 0.90
CA GLN A 47 -3.33 5.57 1.00
C GLN A 47 -3.84 5.12 2.38
N THR A 48 -3.40 5.78 3.46
CA THR A 48 -3.90 5.46 4.80
C THR A 48 -5.38 5.77 4.95
N LEU A 49 -5.84 6.89 4.38
CA LEU A 49 -7.27 7.21 4.33
C LEU A 49 -8.07 6.17 3.53
N ALA A 50 -7.56 5.73 2.38
CA ALA A 50 -8.19 4.69 1.58
C ALA A 50 -8.32 3.38 2.37
N ARG A 51 -7.24 2.96 3.04
CA ARG A 51 -7.23 1.79 3.94
C ARG A 51 -8.22 1.91 5.11
N CYS A 52 -8.52 3.13 5.54
CA CYS A 52 -9.46 3.41 6.63
C CYS A 52 -10.85 3.80 6.14
N ASN A 53 -11.21 3.58 4.87
CA ASN A 53 -12.51 3.95 4.29
C ASN A 53 -12.85 5.45 4.50
N GLY A 54 -11.83 6.31 4.46
CA GLY A 54 -11.94 7.75 4.69
C GLY A 54 -12.11 8.16 6.16
N ASN A 55 -12.02 7.22 7.12
CA ASN A 55 -12.12 7.52 8.54
C ASN A 55 -10.88 8.29 9.03
N ARG A 56 -11.04 9.62 9.14
CA ARG A 56 -9.96 10.55 9.51
C ARG A 56 -9.42 10.31 10.92
N THR A 57 -10.27 9.93 11.88
CA THR A 57 -9.81 9.68 13.26
C THR A 57 -8.93 8.43 13.32
N HIS A 58 -9.32 7.37 12.60
CA HIS A 58 -8.53 6.14 12.54
C HIS A 58 -7.22 6.36 11.77
N ALA A 59 -7.28 6.99 10.61
CA ALA A 59 -6.09 7.30 9.81
C ALA A 59 -5.08 8.17 10.57
N ALA A 60 -5.54 9.20 11.29
CA ALA A 60 -4.67 10.06 12.09
C ALA A 60 -3.92 9.28 13.19
N ARG A 61 -4.60 8.31 13.84
CA ARG A 61 -3.96 7.43 14.83
C ARG A 61 -2.89 6.56 14.21
N LEU A 62 -3.14 5.96 13.04
CA LEU A 62 -2.16 5.14 12.32
C LEU A 62 -0.95 5.95 11.85
N LEU A 63 -1.16 7.19 11.43
CA LEU A 63 -0.10 8.10 11.00
C LEU A 63 0.65 8.75 12.17
N GLY A 64 0.17 8.61 13.41
CA GLY A 64 0.81 9.20 14.58
C GLY A 64 0.70 10.72 14.66
N MET A 65 -0.36 11.33 14.10
CA MET A 65 -0.55 12.78 14.15
C MET A 65 -1.94 13.19 14.67
N PRO A 66 -2.13 14.43 15.16
CA PRO A 66 -3.43 14.91 15.59
C PRO A 66 -4.44 14.94 14.44
N VAL A 67 -5.70 14.59 14.73
CA VAL A 67 -6.81 14.62 13.75
C VAL A 67 -6.97 16.02 13.13
N ARG A 68 -6.70 17.09 13.88
CA ARG A 68 -6.71 18.47 13.38
C ARG A 68 -5.67 18.69 12.27
N THR A 69 -4.45 18.21 12.48
CA THR A 69 -3.36 18.30 11.50
C THR A 69 -3.73 17.54 10.23
N LEU A 70 -4.25 16.32 10.36
CA LEU A 70 -4.71 15.54 9.21
C LEU A 70 -5.83 16.26 8.45
N ARG A 71 -6.81 16.85 9.14
CA ARG A 71 -7.89 17.61 8.49
C ARG A 71 -7.35 18.83 7.74
N ASN A 72 -6.34 19.52 8.26
CA ASN A 72 -5.71 20.65 7.58
C ASN A 72 -4.98 20.18 6.31
N LYS A 73 -4.23 19.08 6.38
CA LYS A 73 -3.56 18.48 5.22
C LYS A 73 -4.57 18.10 4.13
N ILE A 74 -5.65 17.40 4.50
CA ILE A 74 -6.75 17.04 3.58
C ILE A 74 -7.32 18.29 2.88
N ARG A 75 -7.59 19.37 3.64
CA ARG A 75 -8.11 20.61 3.05
C ARG A 75 -7.14 21.21 2.03
N SER A 76 -5.84 21.22 2.32
CA SER A 76 -4.82 21.68 1.38
C SER A 76 -4.85 20.84 0.12
N TYR A 77 -4.81 19.51 0.25
CA TYR A 77 -4.80 18.61 -0.89
C TYR A 77 -6.04 18.77 -1.77
N THR A 78 -7.23 18.91 -1.17
CA THR A 78 -8.45 19.18 -1.93
C THR A 78 -8.41 20.53 -2.64
N ALA A 79 -7.84 21.57 -2.01
CA ALA A 79 -7.66 22.89 -2.65
C ALA A 79 -6.67 22.83 -3.82
N ASP A 80 -5.65 21.98 -3.72
CA ASP A 80 -4.66 21.70 -4.76
C ASP A 80 -5.20 20.75 -5.85
N GLY A 81 -6.49 20.38 -5.81
CA GLY A 81 -7.15 19.52 -6.79
C GLY A 81 -6.87 18.02 -6.65
N ILE A 82 -6.27 17.60 -5.54
CA ILE A 82 -5.92 16.21 -5.27
C ILE A 82 -7.15 15.46 -4.74
N ALA A 83 -7.43 14.31 -5.34
CA ALA A 83 -8.50 13.42 -4.89
C ALA A 83 -8.15 12.81 -3.53
N VAL A 84 -8.98 13.08 -2.52
CA VAL A 84 -8.86 12.49 -1.18
C VAL A 84 -10.05 11.57 -0.93
N PRO A 85 -9.85 10.33 -0.44
CA PRO A 85 -10.93 9.42 -0.12
C PRO A 85 -11.96 10.05 0.83
N ALA A 86 -13.22 10.09 0.39
CA ALA A 86 -14.33 10.53 1.20
C ALA A 86 -14.66 9.49 2.28
N TYR A 87 -15.23 9.96 3.40
CA TYR A 87 -15.71 9.04 4.43
C TYR A 87 -16.98 8.35 3.94
N SER A 88 -16.94 7.04 3.80
CA SER A 88 -18.12 6.21 3.55
C SER A 88 -18.48 5.57 4.88
N ALA A 89 -19.52 6.11 5.54
CA ALA A 89 -20.12 5.52 6.73
C ALA A 89 -21.04 4.36 6.35
#